data_AF-A0A6J7DNT7-F1
#
_entry.id   AF-A0A6J7DNT7-F1
#
_cell.length_a   1.000
_cell.length_b   1.000
_cell.length_c   1.000
_cell.angle_alpha   90.00
_cell.angle_beta   90.00
_cell.angle_gamma   90.00
#
_symmetry.space_group_name_H-M   'P 1'
#
loop_
_entity.id
_entity.type
_entity.pdbx_description
1 polymer ?
#
loop_
_entity_poly.entity_id
_entity_poly.type
_entity_poly.pdbx_seq_one_letter_code
_entity_poly.pdbx_strand_id
1 'polypeptide(L)' 'MERTDDEAFGPTDRIGQLTMRNLDIQDTRAKLDLYRQQGQLDGGQFDLT' A
#
# COMPACT_ATOMS: atom_id res chain seq x y z
N MET A 1 6.91 -13.13 24.51
CA MET A 1 6.86 -13.77 23.18
C MET A 1 8.28 -14.19 22.88
N GLU A 2 8.56 -15.48 23.02
CA GLU A 2 9.87 -16.08 22.75
C GLU A 2 10.21 -15.82 21.28
N ARG A 3 11.37 -15.20 21.00
CA ARG A 3 11.81 -14.95 19.63
C ARG A 3 12.27 -16.28 19.07
N THR A 4 11.57 -16.78 18.07
CA THR A 4 11.99 -17.93 17.26
C THR A 4 13.27 -17.53 16.53
N ASP A 5 14.42 -17.86 17.10
CA ASP A 5 15.76 -17.49 16.62
C ASP A 5 16.10 -18.06 15.21
N ASP A 6 15.22 -18.89 14.64
CA ASP A 6 15.34 -19.49 13.29
C ASP A 6 14.42 -18.84 12.22
N GLU A 7 13.72 -17.73 12.51
CA GLU A 7 12.92 -17.04 11.48
C GLU A 7 13.81 -16.26 10.51
N ALA A 8 13.87 -16.72 9.25
CA ALA A 8 14.61 -16.06 8.16
C ALA A 8 14.15 -14.62 7.87
N PHE A 9 12.95 -14.25 8.32
CA PHE A 9 12.39 -12.89 8.21
C PHE A 9 11.55 -12.59 9.44
N GLY A 10 11.90 -11.52 10.16
CA GLY A 10 11.19 -11.07 11.34
C GLY A 10 10.17 -9.96 11.07
N PRO A 11 9.43 -9.51 12.11
CA PRO A 11 8.45 -8.44 11.97
C PRO A 11 9.01 -7.14 11.37
N THR A 12 10.27 -6.80 11.69
CA THR A 12 10.92 -5.59 11.15
C THR A 12 11.17 -5.68 9.64
N ASP A 13 11.48 -6.87 9.12
CA ASP A 13 11.64 -7.08 7.67
C ASP A 13 10.32 -6.82 6.95
N ARG A 14 9.20 -7.22 7.56
CA ARG A 14 7.87 -6.92 7.04
C ARG A 14 7.59 -5.42 7.00
N ILE A 15 7.98 -4.68 8.05
CA ILE A 15 7.87 -3.21 8.07
C ILE A 15 8.73 -2.58 6.97
N GLY A 16 9.95 -3.08 6.76
CA GLY A 16 10.82 -2.66 5.66
C GLY A 16 10.15 -2.88 4.29
N GLN A 17 9.64 -4.09 4.05
CA GLN A 17 8.92 -4.44 2.82
C GLN A 17 7.72 -3.51 2.56
N LEU A 18 6.92 -3.20 3.59
CA LEU A 18 5.76 -2.31 3.47
C LEU A 18 6.19 -0.86 3.22
N THR A 19 7.25 -0.40 3.87
CA THR A 19 7.77 0.97 3.70
C THR A 19 8.21 1.23 2.27
N MET A 20 8.85 0.25 1.63
CA MET A 20 9.28 0.35 0.23
C MET A 20 8.12 0.49 -0.76
N ARG A 21 6.88 0.12 -0.36
CA ARG A 21 5.68 0.28 -1.20
C ARG A 21 5.06 1.68 -1.11
N ASN A 22 5.44 2.49 -0.12
CA ASN A 22 4.78 3.78 0.12
C ASN A 22 4.91 4.77 -1.05
N LEU A 23 6.05 4.79 -1.75
CA LEU A 23 6.27 5.71 -2.87
C LEU A 23 5.36 5.36 -4.06
N ASP A 24 5.33 4.09 -4.45
CA ASP A 24 4.48 3.62 -5.55
C ASP A 24 2.98 3.76 -5.23
N ILE A 25 2.59 3.58 -3.97
CA ILE A 25 1.22 3.84 -3.49
C ILE A 25 0.86 5.32 -3.63
N GLN A 26 1.76 6.23 -3.27
CA GLN A 26 1.54 7.67 -3.41
C GLN A 26 1.39 8.07 -4.88
N ASP A 27 2.27 7.58 -5.74
CA ASP A 27 2.23 7.85 -7.18
C ASP A 27 0.94 7.30 -7.81
N THR A 28 0.53 6.09 -7.42
CA THR A 28 -0.72 5.49 -7.90
C THR A 28 -1.95 6.29 -7.44
N ARG A 29 -1.98 6.78 -6.20
CA ARG A 29 -3.06 7.66 -5.72
C ARG A 29 -3.16 8.94 -6.53
N ALA A 30 -2.04 9.59 -6.80
CA ALA A 30 -2.00 10.79 -7.64
C ALA A 30 -2.53 10.52 -9.07
N LYS A 31 -2.19 9.37 -9.66
CA LYS A 31 -2.72 8.96 -10.97
C LYS A 31 -4.23 8.71 -10.93
N LEU A 32 -4.74 8.06 -9.89
CA LEU A 32 -6.18 7.83 -9.74
C LEU A 32 -6.94 9.16 -9.67
N ASP A 33 -6.40 10.16 -8.96
CA ASP A 33 -7.02 11.49 -8.90
C ASP A 33 -6.97 12.21 -10.25
N LEU A 34 -5.88 12.08 -10.99
CA LEU A 34 -5.79 12.59 -12.36
C LEU A 34 -6.85 11.96 -13.27
N TYR A 35 -7.01 10.64 -13.24
CA TYR A 35 -7.99 9.94 -14.07
C TYR A 35 -9.44 10.29 -13.68
N ARG A 36 -9.71 10.54 -12.39
CA ARG A 36 -11.00 11.08 -11.94
C ARG A 36 -11.26 12.47 -12.50
N GLN A 37 -10.28 13.37 -12.45
CA GLN A 37 -10.41 14.73 -13.00
C GLN A 37 -10.67 14.73 -14.52
N GLN A 38 -10.12 13.74 -15.23
CA GLN A 38 -10.35 13.54 -16.66
C GLN A 38 -11.69 12.86 -16.98
N GLY A 39 -12.47 12.48 -15.96
CA GLY A 39 -13.74 11.77 -16.14
C GLY A 39 -13.57 10.31 -16.62
N GLN A 40 -12.37 9.75 -16.51
CA GLN A 40 -12.07 8.38 -16.94
C GLN A 40 -12.42 7.34 -15.87
N LEU A 41 -12.49 7.77 -14.60
CA LEU A 41 -12.93 6.95 -13.48
C LEU A 41 -14.23 7.55 -12.92
N ASP A 42 -15.29 6.74 -12.91
CA ASP A 42 -16.52 7.10 -12.19
C ASP A 42 -16.25 7.10 -10.67
N GLY A 43 -17.03 7.84 -9.90
CA GLY A 43 -16.85 8.10 -8.47
C GLY A 43 -16.85 6.81 -7.64
N GLY A 44 -15.71 6.13 -7.57
CA GLY A 44 -15.58 4.84 -6.91
C GLY A 44 -15.74 4.95 -5.40
N GLN A 45 -16.96 4.76 -4.92
CA GLN A 45 -17.26 4.38 -3.55
C GLN A 45 -16.64 2.98 -3.32
N PHE A 46 -15.45 2.93 -2.71
CA PHE A 46 -14.91 1.68 -2.21
C PHE A 46 -15.43 1.50 -0.78
N ASP A 47 -16.61 0.88 -0.67
CA ASP A 47 -17.21 0.58 0.63
C ASP A 47 -16.62 -0.71 1.19
N LEU A 48 -15.89 -0.59 2.30
CA LEU A 48 -15.38 -1.72 3.08
C LEU A 48 -16.33 -1.95 4.26
N THR A 49 -17.55 -2.39 3.95
CA THR A 49 -18.54 -2.84 4.93
C THR A 49 -18.70 -4.34 4.88
#